data_AF-A0A5S4UAB5-F1
#
_entry.id   AF-A0A5S4UAB5-F1
#
_cell.length_a   1.000
_cell.length_b   1.000
_cell.length_c   1.000
_cell.angle_alpha   90.00
_cell.angle_beta   90.00
_cell.angle_gamma   90.00
#
_symmetry.space_group_name_H-M   'P 1'
#
loop_
_entity.id
_entity.type
_entity.pdbx_description
1 polymer ?
#
loop_
_entity_poly.entity_id
_entity_poly.type
_entity_poly.pdbx_seq_one_letter_code
_entity_poly.pdbx_strand_id
1 'polypeptide(L)'
;MYYVTPDFATIRPVLPNLSMTNGLALSPDGKTLWATEFGRNLLHRVELTDPMTIAPIGSAVPYRFTGPAPDSMRMDADGNVYVAIYGQGRSMVFNRNGIPIGQILLPGRDNGRNLHSTSLAIRPGTL
;
A
#
# COMPACT_ATOMS: atom_id res chain seq x y z
N MET A 1 11.57 -5.04 -2.09
CA MET A 1 10.48 -5.88 -1.54
C MET A 1 10.76 -7.34 -1.87
N TYR A 2 10.60 -8.23 -0.91
CA TYR A 2 11.01 -9.64 -1.02
C TYR A 2 9.86 -10.56 -0.67
N TYR A 3 9.84 -11.74 -1.29
CA TYR A 3 9.03 -12.87 -0.88
C TYR A 3 9.90 -13.87 -0.13
N VAL A 4 9.36 -14.44 0.93
CA VAL A 4 9.99 -15.51 1.72
C VAL A 4 9.13 -16.75 1.56
N THR A 5 9.74 -17.88 1.20
CA THR A 5 8.99 -19.14 1.05
C THR A 5 8.39 -19.60 2.38
N PRO A 6 7.29 -20.40 2.37
CA PRO A 6 6.63 -20.83 3.61
C PRO A 6 7.52 -21.65 4.57
N ASP A 7 8.53 -22.33 4.03
CA ASP A 7 9.55 -23.05 4.79
C ASP A 7 10.70 -22.15 5.29
N PHE A 8 10.64 -20.86 4.98
CA PHE A 8 11.66 -19.84 5.27
C PHE A 8 13.05 -20.10 4.67
N ALA A 9 13.18 -21.09 3.79
CA ALA A 9 14.46 -21.48 3.22
C ALA A 9 14.94 -20.54 2.12
N THR A 10 14.03 -19.85 1.44
CA THR A 10 14.34 -19.03 0.27
C THR A 10 13.78 -17.62 0.42
N ILE A 11 14.62 -16.63 0.12
CA ILE A 11 14.24 -15.22 0.04
C ILE A 11 14.50 -14.74 -1.40
N ARG A 12 13.50 -14.18 -2.07
CA ARG A 12 13.64 -13.66 -3.44
C ARG A 12 13.16 -12.22 -3.57
N PRO A 13 13.89 -11.34 -4.28
CA PRO A 13 13.39 -10.02 -4.62
C PRO A 13 12.20 -10.16 -5.60
N VAL A 14 11.10 -9.46 -5.32
CA VAL A 14 9.92 -9.40 -6.20
C VAL A 14 9.81 -8.03 -6.86
N LEU A 15 9.85 -6.97 -6.05
CA LEU A 15 9.89 -5.58 -6.54
C LEU A 15 11.15 -4.91 -6.00
N PRO A 16 12.25 -4.91 -6.78
CA PRO A 16 13.51 -4.30 -6.39
C PRO A 16 13.49 -2.77 -6.63
N ASN A 17 14.57 -2.10 -6.20
CA ASN A 17 14.87 -0.70 -6.54
C ASN A 17 13.83 0.34 -6.06
N LEU A 18 13.13 0.04 -4.96
CA LEU A 18 12.25 0.99 -4.29
C LEU A 18 13.03 1.87 -3.31
N SER A 19 12.78 3.18 -3.37
CA SER A 19 13.28 4.16 -2.41
C SER A 19 12.42 4.15 -1.15
N MET A 20 12.96 3.55 -0.07
CA MET A 20 12.28 3.40 1.21
C MET A 20 10.89 2.77 1.06
N THR A 21 10.82 1.52 0.60
CA THR A 21 9.55 0.76 0.59
C THR A 21 8.97 0.70 2.00
N ASN A 22 7.65 0.83 2.14
CA ASN A 22 6.99 0.84 3.45
C ASN A 22 5.77 -0.09 3.51
N GLY A 23 4.62 0.36 3.01
CA GLY A 23 3.37 -0.39 3.04
C GLY A 23 3.34 -1.51 2.00
N LEU A 24 2.66 -2.60 2.35
CA LEU A 24 2.40 -3.76 1.48
C LEU A 24 0.98 -4.29 1.74
N ALA A 25 0.28 -4.68 0.68
CA ALA A 25 -0.95 -5.47 0.74
C ALA A 25 -1.05 -6.42 -0.46
N LEU A 26 -1.76 -7.53 -0.30
CA LEU A 26 -2.13 -8.43 -1.39
C LEU A 26 -3.64 -8.34 -1.61
N SER A 27 -4.08 -8.53 -2.85
CA SER A 27 -5.48 -8.80 -3.16
C SER A 27 -5.95 -10.10 -2.49
N PRO A 28 -7.25 -10.24 -2.19
CA PRO A 28 -7.79 -11.47 -1.57
C PRO A 28 -7.47 -12.75 -2.35
N ASP A 29 -7.34 -12.66 -3.68
CA ASP A 29 -6.96 -13.77 -4.55
C ASP A 29 -5.43 -13.98 -4.68
N GLY A 30 -4.62 -13.14 -4.03
CA GLY A 30 -3.16 -13.18 -4.04
C GLY A 30 -2.51 -12.75 -5.36
N LYS A 31 -3.27 -12.28 -6.35
CA LYS A 31 -2.76 -11.99 -7.70
C LYS A 31 -2.29 -10.56 -7.91
N THR A 32 -2.61 -9.65 -7.01
CA THR A 32 -2.18 -8.25 -7.08
C THR A 32 -1.46 -7.86 -5.80
N LEU A 33 -0.22 -7.42 -5.94
CA LEU A 33 0.63 -6.88 -4.90
C LEU A 33 0.61 -5.35 -4.97
N TRP A 34 0.33 -4.73 -3.83
CA TRP A 34 0.39 -3.30 -3.63
C TRP A 34 1.57 -2.93 -2.76
N ALA A 35 2.23 -1.82 -3.09
CA ALA A 35 3.31 -1.29 -2.27
C ALA A 35 3.32 0.23 -2.25
N THR A 36 3.71 0.83 -1.13
CA THR A 36 4.03 2.26 -1.08
C THR A 36 5.53 2.46 -1.09
N GLU A 37 5.96 3.42 -1.89
CA GLU A 37 7.34 3.86 -1.97
C GLU A 37 7.44 5.23 -1.28
N PHE A 38 7.80 5.18 0.00
CA PHE A 38 7.81 6.34 0.90
C PHE A 38 8.66 7.47 0.32
N GLY A 39 9.88 7.14 -0.13
CA GLY A 39 10.87 8.14 -0.58
C GLY A 39 10.54 8.80 -1.92
N ARG A 40 9.58 8.26 -2.69
CA ARG A 40 9.22 8.78 -4.02
C ARG A 40 7.75 9.16 -4.16
N ASN A 41 6.98 9.05 -3.08
CA ASN A 41 5.56 9.35 -3.08
C ASN A 41 4.79 8.54 -4.12
N LEU A 42 5.06 7.23 -4.26
CA LEU A 42 4.39 6.37 -5.25
C LEU A 42 3.54 5.28 -4.58
N LEU A 43 2.38 5.02 -5.19
CA LEU A 43 1.62 3.80 -5.00
C LEU A 43 1.93 2.87 -6.17
N HIS A 44 2.40 1.66 -5.87
CA HIS A 44 2.65 0.61 -6.84
C HIS A 44 1.50 -0.40 -6.82
N ARG A 45 1.10 -0.87 -8.01
CA ARG A 45 0.17 -1.98 -8.22
C ARG A 45 0.83 -2.96 -9.18
N VAL A 46 1.02 -4.20 -8.74
CA VAL A 46 1.79 -5.22 -9.43
C VAL A 46 0.98 -6.49 -9.56
N GLU A 47 0.70 -6.91 -10.78
CA GLU A 47 0.06 -8.18 -11.09
C GLU A 47 1.09 -9.32 -11.06
N LEU A 48 0.71 -10.44 -10.46
CA LEU A 48 1.56 -11.58 -10.20
C LEU A 48 1.03 -12.82 -10.93
N THR A 49 1.92 -13.54 -11.64
CA THR A 49 1.58 -14.87 -12.20
C THR A 49 1.71 -15.97 -11.16
N ASP A 50 2.58 -15.75 -10.17
CA ASP A 50 2.83 -16.57 -8.99
C ASP A 50 3.38 -15.65 -7.88
N PRO A 51 3.55 -16.11 -6.62
CA PRO A 51 3.97 -15.25 -5.50
C PRO A 51 5.30 -14.50 -5.69
N MET A 52 6.13 -14.92 -6.64
CA MET A 52 7.48 -14.39 -6.87
C MET A 52 7.61 -13.65 -8.21
N THR A 53 6.69 -13.84 -9.15
CA THR A 53 6.84 -13.37 -10.54
C THR A 53 5.82 -12.30 -10.90
N ILE A 54 6.34 -11.13 -11.32
CA ILE A 54 5.53 -10.07 -11.92
C ILE A 54 5.07 -10.50 -13.30
N ALA A 55 3.78 -10.35 -13.58
CA ALA A 55 3.21 -10.63 -14.89
C ALA A 55 3.81 -9.71 -15.98
N PRO A 56 3.91 -10.17 -17.24
CA PRO A 56 4.29 -9.30 -18.35
C PRO A 56 3.41 -8.05 -18.41
N ILE A 57 4.02 -6.86 -18.39
CA ILE A 57 3.29 -5.57 -18.37
C ILE A 57 2.37 -5.44 -17.13
N GLY A 58 2.65 -6.18 -16.06
CA GLY A 58 1.84 -6.23 -14.84
C GLY A 58 2.18 -5.17 -13.80
N SER A 59 3.18 -4.33 -14.02
CA SER A 59 3.61 -3.31 -13.05
C SER A 59 3.11 -1.92 -13.45
N ALA A 60 2.45 -1.24 -12.52
CA ALA A 60 1.95 0.11 -12.72
C ALA A 60 2.14 0.98 -11.47
N VAL A 61 2.23 2.29 -11.70
CA VAL A 61 2.16 3.32 -10.66
C VAL A 61 0.84 4.07 -10.84
N PRO A 62 -0.28 3.56 -10.27
CA PRO A 62 -1.59 4.18 -10.46
C PRO A 62 -1.72 5.55 -9.78
N TYR A 63 -0.88 5.85 -8.79
CA TYR A 63 -0.98 7.11 -8.05
C TYR A 63 0.37 7.64 -7.59
N ARG A 64 0.52 8.97 -7.71
CA ARG A 64 1.62 9.75 -7.10
C ARG A 64 1.04 10.65 -6.03
N PHE A 65 1.49 10.47 -4.80
CA PHE A 65 1.06 11.27 -3.67
C PHE A 65 1.69 12.67 -3.69
N THR A 66 1.02 13.61 -3.04
CA THR A 66 1.53 14.96 -2.77
C THR A 66 1.69 15.13 -1.27
N GLY A 67 2.82 15.69 -0.83
CA GLY A 67 3.15 15.92 0.58
C GLY A 67 4.28 15.00 1.07
N PRO A 68 4.37 14.72 2.39
CA PRO A 68 5.57 14.08 2.96
C PRO A 68 5.80 12.67 2.43
N ALA A 69 4.93 11.71 2.75
CA ALA A 69 5.06 10.35 2.20
C ALA A 69 3.81 9.48 2.42
N PRO A 70 3.55 8.52 1.53
CA PRO A 70 2.70 7.37 1.86
C PRO A 70 3.45 6.40 2.79
N ASP A 71 2.74 5.85 3.76
CA ASP A 71 3.27 4.95 4.79
C ASP A 71 2.62 3.56 4.65
N SER A 72 2.27 2.91 5.76
CA SER A 72 1.63 1.60 5.76
C SER A 72 0.27 1.59 5.04
N MET A 73 -0.18 0.40 4.65
CA MET A 73 -1.49 0.19 4.00
C MET A 73 -2.22 -1.06 4.50
N ARG A 74 -3.54 -1.13 4.26
CA ARG A 74 -4.36 -2.35 4.36
C ARG A 74 -5.31 -2.43 3.18
N MET A 75 -5.78 -3.64 2.88
CA MET A 75 -6.81 -3.87 1.88
C MET A 75 -8.05 -4.47 2.54
N ASP A 76 -9.24 -4.07 2.09
CA ASP A 76 -10.52 -4.69 2.49
C ASP A 76 -10.92 -5.87 1.57
N ALA A 77 -12.04 -6.52 1.87
CA ALA A 77 -12.55 -7.66 1.09
C ALA A 77 -12.98 -7.29 -0.34
N ASP A 78 -13.34 -6.03 -0.59
CA ASP A 78 -13.71 -5.52 -1.91
C ASP A 78 -12.49 -5.16 -2.79
N GLY A 79 -11.29 -5.23 -2.22
CA GLY A 79 -10.04 -4.91 -2.87
C GLY A 79 -9.69 -3.42 -2.84
N ASN A 80 -10.32 -2.62 -1.98
CA ASN A 80 -9.94 -1.24 -1.76
C ASN A 80 -8.70 -1.15 -0.87
N VAL A 81 -7.78 -0.26 -1.21
CA VAL A 81 -6.52 -0.05 -0.49
C VAL A 81 -6.58 1.22 0.32
N TYR A 82 -6.35 1.10 1.62
CA TYR A 82 -6.29 2.18 2.60
C TYR A 82 -4.82 2.46 2.89
N VAL A 83 -4.35 3.67 2.57
CA VAL A 83 -2.95 4.08 2.75
C VAL A 83 -2.89 5.19 3.79
N ALA A 84 -2.15 4.97 4.88
CA ALA A 84 -1.83 6.02 5.84
C ALA A 84 -0.86 7.02 5.20
N ILE A 85 -1.09 8.32 5.41
CA ILE A 85 -0.26 9.36 4.81
C ILE A 85 0.54 10.05 5.92
N TYR A 86 1.81 9.71 6.02
CA TYR A 86 2.72 10.28 6.99
C TYR A 86 2.80 11.80 6.84
N GLY A 87 2.72 12.50 7.97
CA GLY A 87 2.76 13.96 8.04
C GLY A 87 1.50 14.68 7.56
N GLN A 88 0.39 13.97 7.26
CA GLN A 88 -0.84 14.60 6.77
C GLN A 88 -2.08 14.35 7.64
N GLY A 89 -1.98 13.50 8.67
CA GLY A 89 -3.09 13.20 9.57
C GLY A 89 -4.32 12.70 8.84
N ARG A 90 -4.13 11.77 7.89
CA ARG A 90 -5.19 11.16 7.11
C ARG A 90 -4.80 9.80 6.56
N SER A 91 -5.81 9.03 6.17
CA SER A 91 -5.67 7.86 5.31
C SER A 91 -6.41 8.11 4.00
N MET A 92 -5.79 7.79 2.87
CA MET A 92 -6.45 7.78 1.56
C MET A 92 -6.99 6.39 1.24
N VAL A 93 -8.12 6.33 0.53
CA VAL A 93 -8.76 5.09 0.10
C VAL A 93 -8.77 5.04 -1.42
N PHE A 94 -8.30 3.93 -1.99
CA PHE A 94 -8.24 3.66 -3.42
C PHE A 94 -9.06 2.42 -3.74
N ASN A 95 -9.74 2.37 -4.87
CA ASN A 95 -10.35 1.12 -5.33
C ASN A 95 -9.30 0.13 -5.87
N ARG A 96 -9.74 -1.08 -6.24
CA ARG A 96 -8.88 -2.13 -6.82
C ARG A 96 -8.09 -1.75 -8.08
N ASN A 97 -8.43 -0.64 -8.72
CA ASN A 97 -7.74 -0.11 -9.91
C ASN A 97 -6.77 1.03 -9.55
N GLY A 98 -6.69 1.42 -8.27
CA GLY A 98 -5.80 2.48 -7.80
C GLY A 98 -6.37 3.89 -7.97
N ILE A 99 -7.69 3.99 -8.22
CA ILE A 99 -8.39 5.26 -8.32
C ILE A 99 -8.76 5.71 -6.90
N PRO A 100 -8.44 6.95 -6.48
CA PRO A 100 -8.84 7.45 -5.17
C PRO A 100 -10.37 7.57 -5.10
N ILE A 101 -10.96 6.97 -4.07
CA ILE A 101 -12.42 6.94 -3.83
C ILE A 101 -12.82 7.58 -2.50
N GLY A 102 -11.86 7.92 -1.64
CA GLY A 102 -12.16 8.57 -0.37
C GLY A 102 -10.93 8.93 0.46
N GLN A 103 -11.20 9.59 1.59
CA GLN A 103 -10.20 9.90 2.60
C GLN A 103 -10.83 9.88 3.99
N ILE A 104 -10.04 9.47 4.98
CA ILE A 104 -10.39 9.47 6.41
C ILE A 104 -9.46 10.47 7.09
N LEU A 105 -10.02 11.54 7.65
CA LEU A 105 -9.25 12.60 8.31
C LEU A 105 -9.10 12.31 9.80
N LEU A 106 -7.91 12.56 10.34
CA LEU A 106 -7.69 12.49 11.78
C LEU A 106 -8.06 13.82 12.44
N PRO A 107 -8.74 13.80 13.60
CA PRO A 107 -9.11 15.02 14.32
C PRO A 107 -7.90 15.90 14.63
N GLY A 108 -8.05 17.21 14.50
CA GLY A 108 -7.04 18.19 14.86
C GLY A 108 -5.88 18.36 13.86
N ARG A 109 -5.91 17.65 12.71
CA ARG A 109 -4.88 17.78 11.66
C ARG A 109 -4.67 19.22 11.18
N ASP A 110 -5.75 20.01 11.09
CA ASP A 110 -5.67 21.40 10.62
C ASP A 110 -4.99 22.32 11.64
N ASN A 111 -4.86 21.86 12.89
CA ASN A 111 -4.13 22.52 13.97
C ASN A 111 -2.77 21.84 14.25
N GLY A 112 -2.27 21.04 13.30
CA GLY A 112 -0.98 20.35 13.42
C GLY A 112 -0.98 19.12 14.35
N ARG A 113 -2.14 18.64 14.81
CA ARG A 113 -2.23 17.44 15.66
C ARG A 113 -2.38 16.18 14.82
N ASN A 114 -1.89 15.05 15.31
CA ASN A 114 -2.05 13.73 14.68
C ASN A 114 -1.51 13.64 13.24
N LEU A 115 -0.57 14.51 12.84
CA LEU A 115 -0.04 14.52 11.49
C LEU A 115 0.75 13.25 11.14
N HIS A 116 1.40 12.63 12.12
CA HIS A 116 2.23 11.43 11.94
C HIS A 116 1.39 10.14 11.92
N SER A 117 0.35 10.10 11.09
CA SER A 117 -0.44 8.90 10.84
C SER A 117 0.37 7.90 10.01
N THR A 118 0.81 6.81 10.64
CA THR A 118 1.74 5.85 10.06
C THR A 118 1.07 4.55 9.61
N SER A 119 0.01 4.11 10.28
CA SER A 119 -0.63 2.84 10.02
C SER A 119 -2.10 2.80 10.42
N LEU A 120 -2.78 1.73 10.00
CA LEU A 120 -4.18 1.44 10.31
C LEU A 120 -4.42 -0.07 10.29
N ALA A 121 -5.52 -0.50 10.89
CA ALA A 121 -6.01 -1.88 10.83
C ALA A 121 -7.52 -1.89 10.63
N ILE A 122 -7.99 -2.89 9.88
CA ILE A 122 -9.42 -3.19 9.75
C ILE A 122 -9.75 -4.18 10.85
N ARG A 123 -10.84 -3.92 11.60
CA ARG A 123 -11.28 -4.82 12.66
C ARG A 123 -11.77 -6.13 12.01
N PRO A 124 -11.35 -7.31 12.51
CA PRO A 124 -11.88 -8.56 11.98
C PRO A 124 -13.41 -8.64 12.12
N GLY A 125 -14.09 -9.18 11.11
CA GLY A 125 -15.55 -9.32 11.10
C GLY A 125 -16.32 -8.03 10.77
N THR A 126 -15.65 -6.97 10.34
CA THR A 126 -16.31 -5.78 9.77
C THR A 126 -16.09 -5.75 8.26
N LEU A 127 -17.18 -5.95 7.51
CA LEU A 127 -17.28 -6.06 6.04
C LEU A 127 -16.61 -7.30 5.43
#